data_AF-A0AAX2FEF2-F1
#
_entry.id   AF-A0AAX2FEF2-F1
#
_cell.length_a   1.000
_cell.length_b   1.000
_cell.length_c   1.000
_cell.angle_alpha   90.00
_cell.angle_beta   90.00
_cell.angle_gamma   90.00
#
_symmetry.space_group_name_H-M   'P 1'
#
loop_
_entity.id
_entity.type
_entity.pdbx_description
1 polymer ?
#
loop_
_entity_poly.entity_id
_entity_poly.type
_entity_poly.pdbx_seq_one_letter_code
_entity_poly.pdbx_strand_id
1 'polypeptide(L)' 'MKKSYIALLFLAVIISFFLYILSLLQAFPKIIALPLLFGIIVITLSYFNHKKRFKGF' A
#
# COMPACT_ATOMS: atom_id res chain seq x y z
N MET A 1 -16.66 9.65 5.90
CA MET A 1 -16.26 8.40 5.19
C MET A 1 -14.88 8.48 4.53
N LYS A 2 -14.54 9.50 3.71
CA LYS A 2 -13.24 9.59 2.99
C LYS A 2 -11.95 9.59 3.84
N LYS A 3 -11.99 10.09 5.08
CA LYS A 3 -10.83 10.12 6.00
C LYS A 3 -10.48 8.73 6.56
N SER A 4 -11.47 7.87 6.78
CA SER A 4 -11.27 6.50 7.29
C SER A 4 -10.52 5.63 6.28
N TYR A 5 -10.86 5.73 4.99
CA TYR A 5 -10.13 5.02 3.93
C TYR A 5 -8.66 5.44 3.83
N ILE A 6 -8.33 6.71 4.07
CA ILE A 6 -6.94 7.19 4.08
C ILE A 6 -6.17 6.56 5.23
N ALA A 7 -6.77 6.50 6.43
CA ALA A 7 -6.16 5.86 7.58
C ALA A 7 -5.96 4.35 7.35
N LEU A 8 -6.93 3.66 6.74
CA LEU A 8 -6.81 2.24 6.38
C LEU A 8 -5.71 1.99 5.34
N LEU A 9 -5.59 2.83 4.30
CA LEU A 9 -4.50 2.71 3.32
C LEU A 9 -3.14 2.90 3.99
N PHE A 10 -3.02 3.88 4.89
CA PHE A 10 -1.78 4.12 5.62
C PHE A 10 -1.42 2.93 6.53
N LEU A 11 -2.41 2.38 7.25
CA LEU A 11 -2.24 1.17 8.04
C LEU A 11 -1.80 -0.02 7.18
N ALA A 12 -2.42 -0.21 6.01
CA ALA A 12 -2.08 -1.28 5.08
C ALA A 12 -0.63 -1.16 4.58
N VAL A 13 -0.17 0.05 4.25
CA VAL A 13 1.24 0.30 3.86
C VAL A 13 2.17 -0.13 5.00
N ILE A 14 1.90 0.31 6.23
CA ILE A 14 2.72 -0.03 7.41
C ILE A 14 2.77 -1.54 7.62
N ILE A 15 1.63 -2.22 7.63
CA ILE A 15 1.54 -3.67 7.85
C ILE A 15 2.32 -4.42 6.76
N SER A 16 2.11 -4.06 5.48
CA SER A 16 2.81 -4.71 4.36
C SER A 16 4.31 -4.49 4.39
N PHE A 17 4.77 -3.33 4.87
CA PHE A 17 6.19 -3.03 5.05
C PHE A 17 6.81 -3.93 6.13
N PHE A 18 6.15 -4.12 7.27
CA PHE A 18 6.62 -5.05 8.30
C PHE A 18 6.61 -6.50 7.82
N LEU A 19 5.59 -6.93 7.07
CA LEU A 19 5.56 -8.26 6.46
C LEU A 19 6.73 -8.47 5.47
N TYR A 20 7.10 -7.42 4.74
CA TYR A 20 8.28 -7.47 3.87
C TYR A 20 9.57 -7.60 4.67
N ILE A 21 9.77 -6.82 5.73
CA ILE A 21 10.92 -6.98 6.65
C ILE A 21 10.96 -8.40 7.22
N LEU A 22 9.82 -8.92 7.66
CA LEU A 22 9.71 -10.28 8.18
C LEU A 22 10.10 -11.33 7.12
N SER A 23 9.81 -11.06 5.85
CA SER A 23 10.24 -11.92 4.74
C SER A 23 11.75 -11.87 4.47
N LEU A 24 12.39 -10.71 4.69
CA LEU A 24 13.84 -10.58 4.59
C LEU A 24 14.54 -11.38 5.69
N LEU A 25 13.94 -11.44 6.87
CA LEU A 25 14.35 -12.27 8.01
C LEU A 25 14.03 -13.77 7.83
N GLN A 26 13.55 -14.19 6.64
CA GLN A 26 13.14 -15.57 6.35
C GLN A 26 11.96 -16.09 7.19
N ALA A 27 11.27 -15.21 7.93
CA ALA A 27 10.12 -15.57 8.76
C ALA A 27 8.77 -15.44 8.02
N PHE A 28 8.77 -14.96 6.77
CA PHE A 28 7.58 -14.87 5.92
C PHE A 28 7.92 -15.09 4.43
N PRO A 29 7.00 -15.61 3.59
CA PRO A 29 7.30 -15.87 2.18
C PRO A 29 7.52 -14.58 1.37
N LYS A 30 8.74 -14.39 0.87
CA LYS A 30 9.11 -13.21 0.05
C LYS A 30 8.25 -13.05 -1.20
N ILE A 31 7.85 -14.17 -1.81
CA ILE A 31 7.02 -14.20 -3.02
C ILE A 31 5.62 -13.64 -2.79
N ILE A 32 5.14 -13.61 -1.54
CA ILE A 32 3.87 -13.00 -1.15
C ILE A 32 4.09 -11.58 -0.67
N ALA A 33 5.12 -11.36 0.15
CA ALA A 33 5.40 -10.07 0.76
C ALA A 33 5.70 -8.97 -0.27
N LEU A 34 6.48 -9.29 -1.30
CA LEU A 34 6.90 -8.33 -2.31
C LEU A 34 5.71 -7.86 -3.18
N PRO A 35 4.87 -8.74 -3.77
CA PRO A 35 3.66 -8.31 -4.47
C PRO A 35 2.67 -7.57 -3.57
N LEU A 36 2.54 -7.98 -2.31
CA LEU A 36 1.65 -7.35 -1.35
C LEU A 36 2.06 -5.90 -1.08
N LEU A 37 3.34 -5.67 -0.74
CA LEU A 37 3.87 -4.32 -0.51
C LEU A 37 3.74 -3.45 -1.76
N PHE A 38 4.15 -3.99 -2.92
CA PHE A 38 4.07 -3.26 -4.18
C PHE A 38 2.63 -2.89 -4.55
N GLY A 39 1.70 -3.85 -4.47
CA GLY A 39 0.28 -3.63 -4.75
C GLY A 39 -0.34 -2.57 -3.84
N ILE A 40 -0.04 -2.60 -2.54
CA ILE A 40 -0.56 -1.62 -1.59
C ILE A 40 -0.01 -0.21 -1.86
N ILE A 41 1.27 -0.07 -2.23
CA ILE A 41 1.85 1.21 -2.64
C ILE A 41 1.14 1.74 -3.90
N VAL A 42 0.95 0.91 -4.92
CA VAL A 42 0.28 1.30 -6.18
C VAL A 42 -1.17 1.73 -5.92
N ILE A 43 -1.92 0.98 -5.12
CA ILE A 43 -3.31 1.33 -4.75
C ILE A 43 -3.33 2.66 -3.99
N THR A 44 -2.42 2.84 -3.03
CA THR A 44 -2.34 4.07 -2.24
C THR A 44 -2.05 5.27 -3.14
N LEU A 45 -1.05 5.17 -4.01
CA LEU A 45 -0.72 6.23 -4.97
C LEU A 45 -1.88 6.51 -5.93
N SER A 46 -2.52 5.47 -6.47
CA SER A 46 -3.70 5.61 -7.33
C SER A 46 -4.83 6.37 -6.64
N TYR A 47 -5.14 6.04 -5.38
CA TYR A 47 -6.16 6.73 -4.59
C TYR A 47 -5.85 8.22 -4.38
N PHE A 48 -4.59 8.56 -4.05
CA PHE A 48 -4.17 9.95 -3.90
C PHE A 48 -4.11 10.69 -5.24
N ASN A 49 -3.70 10.02 -6.31
CA ASN A 49 -3.59 10.60 -7.64
C ASN A 49 -4.96 10.85 -8.27
N HIS A 50 -5.95 9.97 -8.06
CA HIS A 50 -7.33 10.19 -8.49
C HIS A 50 -7.94 11.46 -7.86
N LYS A 51 -7.52 11.84 -6.64
CA LYS A 51 -7.93 13.11 -6.02
C LYS A 51 -7.28 14.34 -6.65
N LYS A 52 -6.09 14.20 -7.24
CA LYS A 52 -5.32 15.29 -7.86
C LYS A 52 -5.32 15.23 -9.39
N ARG A 53 -6.07 14.31 -9.99
CA ARG A 53 -6.19 14.19 -11.44
C ARG A 53 -6.74 15.51 -11.96
N PHE A 54 -5.92 16.21 -12.76
CA PHE A 54 -6.40 17.34 -13.56
C PHE A 54 -7.61 16.83 -14.33
N LYS A 55 -8.78 17.44 -14.08
CA LYS A 55 -9.95 17.29 -14.93
C LYS A 55 -9.67 18.08 -16.20
N GLY A 56 -8.74 17.58 -17.02
CA GLY A 56 -8.60 18.07 -18.39
C GLY A 56 -9.92 17.78 -19.11
N PHE A 57 -10.42 18.83 -19.78
CA PHE A 57 -11.63 18.95 -20.60
C PHE A 57 -12.44 17.66 -20.84
#